data_AF-A0A843HJH4-F1
#
_entry.id   AF-A0A843HJH4-F1
#
_cell.length_a   1.000
_cell.length_b   1.000
_cell.length_c   1.000
_cell.angle_alpha   90.00
_cell.angle_beta   90.00
_cell.angle_gamma   90.00
#
_symmetry.space_group_name_H-M   'P 1'
#
loop_
_entity.id
_entity.type
_entity.pdbx_description
1 polymer ?
#
loop_
_entity_poly.entity_id
_entity_poly.type
_entity_poly.pdbx_seq_one_letter_code
_entity_poly.pdbx_strand_id
1 'polypeptide(L)'
;MNETQKKKAKFRASKVWKLFRHKISVKQKGLDYITHAKLRKMSNLHHMDLNEKNYTNLDNENNFVFVNHNTHCWIHEIYTYYKKDSAVLDRLKEVLDRMLEINN
;
A
#
# COMPACT_ATOMS: atom_id res chain seq x y z
N MET A 1 12.32 -19.77 -0.66
CA MET A 1 12.23 -18.34 -0.25
C MET A 1 13.65 -17.78 -0.14
N ASN A 2 13.98 -16.70 -0.85
CA ASN A 2 15.34 -16.12 -0.81
C ASN A 2 15.64 -15.49 0.57
N GLU A 3 16.92 -15.26 0.87
CA GLU A 3 17.37 -14.72 2.17
C GLU A 3 16.72 -13.37 2.52
N THR A 4 16.52 -12.49 1.54
CA THR A 4 15.84 -11.20 1.74
C THR A 4 14.40 -11.40 2.21
N GLN A 5 13.65 -12.31 1.58
CA GLN A 5 12.26 -12.60 1.97
C GLN A 5 12.18 -13.24 3.36
N LYS A 6 13.15 -14.06 3.77
CA LYS A 6 13.27 -14.56 5.16
C LYS A 6 13.49 -13.41 6.15
N LYS A 7 14.38 -12.47 5.86
CA LYS A 7 14.61 -11.29 6.70
C LYS A 7 13.34 -10.43 6.84
N LYS A 8 12.65 -10.17 5.72
CA LYS A 8 11.36 -9.46 5.70
C LYS A 8 10.31 -10.17 6.56
N ALA A 9 10.19 -11.49 6.43
CA ALA A 9 9.25 -12.28 7.24
C ALA A 9 9.58 -12.23 8.74
N LYS A 10 10.85 -12.36 9.12
CA LYS A 10 11.30 -12.26 10.52
C LYS A 10 10.99 -10.88 11.11
N PHE A 11 11.29 -9.81 10.37
CA PHE A 11 10.95 -8.45 10.80
C PHE A 11 9.45 -8.26 10.97
N ARG A 12 8.64 -8.72 10.01
CA ARG A 12 7.17 -8.65 10.09
C ARG A 12 6.58 -9.45 11.26
N ALA A 13 7.28 -10.46 11.77
CA ALA A 13 6.88 -11.20 12.95
C ALA A 13 7.22 -10.47 14.27
N SER A 14 8.12 -9.49 14.24
CA SER A 14 8.62 -8.79 15.42
C SER A 14 7.55 -7.96 16.14
N LYS A 15 7.76 -7.75 17.45
CA LYS A 15 6.90 -6.88 18.27
C LYS A 15 6.92 -5.42 17.77
N VAL A 16 8.10 -4.93 17.39
CA VAL A 16 8.30 -3.56 16.88
C VAL A 16 7.41 -3.31 15.66
N TRP A 17 7.43 -4.21 14.68
CA TRP A 17 6.59 -4.11 13.50
C TRP A 17 5.09 -4.15 13.82
N LYS A 18 4.67 -5.04 14.72
CA LYS A 18 3.26 -5.16 15.14
C LYS A 18 2.75 -3.87 15.81
N LEU A 19 3.55 -3.28 16.69
CA LEU A 19 3.23 -2.00 17.34
C LEU A 19 3.17 -0.86 16.33
N PHE A 20 4.13 -0.79 15.42
CA PHE A 20 4.16 0.22 14.35
C PHE A 20 2.92 0.12 13.44
N ARG A 21 2.57 -1.09 12.98
CA ARG A 21 1.33 -1.33 12.21
C ARG A 21 0.09 -0.86 12.96
N HIS A 22 -0.01 -1.16 14.25
CA HIS A 22 -1.15 -0.72 15.05
C HIS A 22 -1.21 0.81 15.13
N LYS A 23 -0.09 1.48 15.40
CA LYS A 23 0.02 2.95 15.42
C LYS A 23 -0.51 3.59 14.13
N ILE A 24 -0.04 3.12 12.97
CA ILE A 24 -0.50 3.67 11.67
C ILE A 24 -1.98 3.39 11.43
N SER A 25 -2.47 2.20 11.77
CA SER A 25 -3.91 1.87 11.65
C SER A 25 -4.79 2.80 12.48
N VAL A 26 -4.38 3.11 13.73
CA VAL A 26 -5.09 4.07 14.60
C VAL A 26 -5.07 5.47 14.00
N LYS A 27 -3.93 5.94 13.50
CA LYS A 27 -3.79 7.23 12.80
C LYS A 27 -4.72 7.34 11.59
N GLN A 28 -4.87 6.24 10.84
CA GLN A 28 -5.79 6.11 9.71
C GLN A 28 -7.24 5.78 10.10
N LYS A 29 -7.58 5.79 11.39
CA LYS A 29 -8.93 5.47 11.90
C LYS A 29 -9.45 4.11 11.44
N GLY A 30 -8.56 3.14 11.19
CA GLY A 30 -8.94 1.81 10.71
C GLY A 30 -9.47 1.78 9.27
N LEU A 31 -9.16 2.80 8.46
CA LEU A 31 -9.59 2.92 7.07
C LEU A 31 -8.45 2.70 6.08
N ASP A 32 -8.78 2.09 4.95
CA ASP A 32 -7.94 2.02 3.77
C ASP A 32 -7.65 3.42 3.25
N TYR A 33 -6.37 3.72 3.02
CA TYR A 33 -5.94 5.07 2.64
C TYR A 33 -6.50 5.57 1.31
N ILE A 34 -6.77 4.67 0.36
CA ILE A 34 -7.19 5.04 -1.01
C ILE A 34 -8.72 5.01 -1.14
N THR A 35 -9.33 3.93 -0.66
CA THR A 35 -10.77 3.66 -0.85
C THR A 35 -11.63 4.18 0.29
N HIS A 36 -11.02 4.56 1.42
CA HIS A 36 -11.70 4.87 2.69
C HIS A 36 -12.61 3.75 3.23
N ALA A 37 -12.53 2.54 2.66
CA ALA A 37 -13.23 1.38 3.18
C ALA A 37 -12.57 0.90 4.48
N LYS A 38 -13.34 0.23 5.34
CA LYS A 38 -12.80 -0.38 6.57
C LYS A 38 -11.68 -1.36 6.25
N LEU A 39 -10.58 -1.30 7.01
CA LEU A 39 -9.48 -2.26 6.90
C LEU A 39 -9.94 -3.65 7.31
N ARG A 40 -9.67 -4.65 6.46
CA ARG A 40 -10.04 -6.05 6.67
C ARG A 40 -8.87 -6.87 7.19
N LYS A 41 -9.12 -8.14 7.55
CA LYS A 41 -8.09 -9.08 8.06
C LYS A 41 -6.84 -9.18 7.17
N MET A 42 -7.03 -9.07 5.85
CA MET A 42 -5.95 -9.17 4.84
C MET A 42 -5.33 -7.82 4.46
N SER A 43 -5.56 -6.78 5.26
CA SER A 43 -4.97 -5.47 5.02
C SER A 43 -3.46 -5.47 5.29
N ASN A 44 -2.72 -4.69 4.51
CA ASN A 44 -1.28 -4.61 4.50
C ASN A 44 -0.84 -3.19 4.84
N LEU A 45 0.25 -3.08 5.60
CA LEU A 45 0.98 -1.82 5.70
C LEU A 45 1.94 -1.75 4.51
N HIS A 46 1.55 -0.96 3.52
CA HIS A 46 2.34 -0.71 2.32
C HIS A 46 3.57 0.13 2.68
N HIS A 47 4.73 -0.26 2.17
CA HIS A 47 5.97 0.53 2.25
C HIS A 47 6.14 1.26 0.93
N MET A 48 6.24 2.59 0.97
CA MET A 48 6.50 3.40 -0.23
C MET A 48 7.99 3.41 -0.61
N ASP A 49 8.89 3.21 0.37
CA ASP A 49 10.29 2.94 0.07
C ASP A 49 10.46 1.48 -0.41
N LEU A 50 10.73 1.32 -1.71
CA LEU A 50 10.93 0.02 -2.36
C LEU A 50 12.37 -0.50 -2.24
N ASN A 51 13.29 0.26 -1.63
CA ASN A 51 14.66 -0.18 -1.40
C ASN A 51 14.72 -1.23 -0.27
N GLU A 52 15.13 -2.44 -0.62
CA GLU A 52 15.16 -3.55 0.34
C GLU A 52 16.10 -3.31 1.53
N LYS A 53 17.13 -2.47 1.38
CA LYS A 53 18.07 -2.14 2.46
C LYS A 53 17.41 -1.31 3.57
N ASN A 54 16.38 -0.56 3.24
CA ASN A 54 15.66 0.32 4.16
C ASN A 54 14.40 -0.32 4.74
N TYR A 55 14.10 -1.59 4.41
CA TYR A 55 12.83 -2.22 4.76
C TYR A 55 12.51 -2.23 6.26
N THR A 56 13.53 -2.22 7.12
CA THR A 56 13.37 -2.22 8.58
C THR A 56 13.40 -0.81 9.19
N ASN A 57 13.63 0.24 8.40
CA ASN A 57 13.63 1.62 8.87
C ASN A 57 12.19 2.10 9.07
N LEU A 58 11.84 2.47 10.30
CA LEU A 58 10.51 2.94 10.69
C LEU A 58 10.49 4.42 11.10
N ASP A 59 11.59 5.16 10.89
CA ASP A 59 11.78 6.50 11.42
C ASP A 59 10.83 7.53 10.79
N ASN A 60 10.49 7.35 9.50
CA ASN A 60 9.55 8.20 8.79
C ASN A 60 8.21 7.49 8.56
N GLU A 61 7.23 7.75 9.42
CA GLU A 61 5.86 7.23 9.28
C GLU A 61 5.19 7.56 7.96
N ASN A 62 5.56 8.70 7.33
CA ASN A 62 4.97 9.11 6.07
C ASN A 62 5.37 8.22 4.90
N ASN A 63 6.28 7.26 5.10
CA ASN A 63 6.63 6.24 4.10
C ASN A 63 5.69 5.03 4.13
N PHE A 64 4.65 5.05 4.97
CA PHE A 64 3.77 3.91 5.20
C PHE A 64 2.31 4.28 5.13
N VAL A 65 1.52 3.44 4.45
CA VAL A 65 0.06 3.56 4.42
C VAL A 65 -0.58 2.19 4.57
N PHE A 66 -1.66 2.14 5.34
CA PHE A 66 -2.48 0.94 5.51
C PHE A 66 -3.52 0.87 4.41
N VAL A 67 -3.56 -0.26 3.72
CA VAL A 67 -4.45 -0.51 2.59
C VAL A 67 -4.95 -1.96 2.62
N ASN A 68 -6.14 -2.21 2.08
CA ASN A 68 -6.68 -3.54 1.87
C ASN A 68 -5.88 -4.29 0.80
N HIS A 69 -6.03 -5.61 0.75
CA HIS A 69 -5.26 -6.47 -0.15
C HIS A 69 -5.37 -6.05 -1.63
N ASN A 70 -6.59 -5.81 -2.12
CA ASN A 70 -6.81 -5.43 -3.52
C ASN A 70 -6.16 -4.08 -3.82
N THR A 71 -6.38 -3.08 -2.97
CA THR A 71 -5.74 -1.77 -3.05
C THR A 71 -4.21 -1.87 -3.07
N HIS A 72 -3.64 -2.73 -2.24
CA HIS A 72 -2.20 -2.98 -2.22
C HIS A 72 -1.70 -3.55 -3.56
N CYS A 73 -2.43 -4.50 -4.15
CA CYS A 73 -2.09 -5.05 -5.46
C CYS A 73 -2.18 -3.98 -6.56
N TRP A 74 -3.27 -3.20 -6.58
CA TRP A 74 -3.46 -2.11 -7.54
C TRP A 74 -2.33 -1.09 -7.48
N ILE A 75 -1.90 -0.68 -6.28
CA ILE A 75 -0.78 0.26 -6.12
C ILE A 75 0.49 -0.27 -6.80
N HIS A 76 0.88 -1.53 -6.54
CA HIS A 76 2.10 -2.10 -7.14
C HIS A 76 1.99 -2.29 -8.66
N GLU A 77 0.81 -2.72 -9.12
CA GLU A 77 0.54 -2.91 -10.53
C GLU A 77 0.59 -1.57 -11.29
N ILE A 78 -0.17 -0.58 -10.83
CA ILE A 78 -0.20 0.76 -11.42
C ILE A 78 1.19 1.41 -11.35
N TYR A 79 1.91 1.30 -10.23
CA TYR A 79 3.24 1.88 -10.08
C TYR A 79 4.25 1.34 -11.11
N THR A 80 4.10 0.08 -11.53
CA THR A 80 4.95 -0.53 -12.57
C THR A 80 4.86 0.22 -13.91
N TYR A 81 3.68 0.74 -14.24
CA TYR A 81 3.44 1.56 -15.42
C TYR A 81 3.72 3.04 -15.15
N TYR A 82 3.24 3.56 -14.03
CA TYR A 82 3.34 4.97 -13.64
C TYR A 82 4.79 5.47 -13.61
N LYS A 83 5.72 4.65 -13.11
CA LYS A 83 7.16 5.01 -13.07
C LYS A 83 7.80 5.19 -14.44
N LYS A 84 7.15 4.70 -15.51
CA LYS A 84 7.61 4.82 -16.91
C LYS A 84 6.82 5.88 -17.66
N ASP A 85 5.52 5.97 -17.37
CA ASP A 85 4.59 6.91 -17.97
C ASP A 85 3.50 7.27 -16.96
N SER A 86 3.57 8.49 -16.43
CA SER A 86 2.60 8.97 -15.43
C SER A 86 1.20 9.22 -16.02
N ALA A 87 1.08 9.41 -17.34
CA ALA A 87 -0.21 9.61 -18.01
C ALA A 87 -1.11 8.37 -18.01
N VAL A 88 -0.62 7.22 -17.51
CA VAL A 88 -1.44 6.04 -17.26
C VAL A 88 -2.62 6.32 -16.34
N LEU A 89 -2.46 7.22 -15.37
CA LEU A 89 -3.55 7.59 -14.45
C LEU A 89 -4.63 8.41 -15.15
N ASP A 90 -4.25 9.29 -16.09
CA ASP A 90 -5.21 10.10 -16.84
C ASP A 90 -6.11 9.20 -17.71
N ARG A 91 -5.50 8.23 -18.42
CA ARG A 91 -6.24 7.26 -19.21
C ARG A 91 -7.11 6.33 -18.37
N LEU A 92 -6.63 5.93 -17.19
CA LEU A 92 -7.46 5.16 -16.24
C LEU A 92 -8.66 5.98 -15.79
N LYS A 93 -8.46 7.26 -15.47
CA LYS A 93 -9.54 8.17 -15.06
C LYS A 93 -10.56 8.35 -16.18
N GLU A 94 -10.13 8.58 -17.42
CA GLU A 94 -11.01 8.74 -18.57
C GLU A 94 -11.96 7.54 -18.74
N VAL A 95 -11.44 6.32 -18.60
CA VAL A 95 -12.27 5.10 -18.66
C VAL A 95 -13.30 5.07 -17.52
N LEU A 96 -12.91 5.41 -16.30
CA LEU A 96 -13.81 5.44 -15.14
C LEU A 96 -14.89 6.52 -15.29
N ASP A 97 -14.53 7.70 -15.80
CA ASP A 97 -15.49 8.78 -16.08
C ASP A 97 -16.50 8.35 -17.14
N ARG A 98 -16.07 7.71 -18.23
CA ARG A 98 -16.97 7.17 -19.25
C ARG A 98 -17.90 6.09 -18.70
N MET A 99 -17.41 5.24 -17.79
CA MET A 99 -18.27 4.27 -17.09
C MET A 99 -19.33 4.98 -16.24
N LEU A 100 -18.97 6.08 -15.58
CA LEU A 100 -19.89 6.88 -14.78
C LEU A 100 -20.97 7.52 -15.66
N GLU A 101 -20.60 8.07 -16.82
CA GLU A 101 -21.53 8.66 -17.79
C GLU A 101 -22.54 7.65 -18.36
N ILE A 102 -22.12 6.40 -18.60
CA ILE A 102 -22.99 5.35 -19.15
C ILE A 102 -23.98 4.81 -18.12
N ASN A 103 -23.60 4.77 -16.84
CA ASN A 103 -24.38 4.13 -15.77
C ASN A 103 -25.13 5.12 -14.85
N ASN A 104 -25.06 6.42 -15.15
CA ASN A 104 -25.84 7.48 -14.50
C ASN A 104 -26.95 7.97 -15.42
#